data_AF-A0A859FBW6-F1
#
_entry.id   AF-A0A859FBW6-F1
#
_cell.length_a   1.000
_cell.length_b   1.000
_cell.length_c   1.000
_cell.angle_alpha   90.00
_cell.angle_beta   90.00
_cell.angle_gamma   90.00
#
_symmetry.space_group_name_H-M   'P 1'
#
loop_
_entity.id
_entity.type
_entity.pdbx_description
1 polymer ?
#
loop_
_entity_poly.entity_id
_entity_poly.type
_entity_poly.pdbx_seq_one_letter_code
_entity_poly.pdbx_strand_id
1 'polypeptide(L)'
;MKLTDLVTTVAIHLFLGYLWILFANHVFIDMNASVFLQIVLGGAGTFLFGMIFNRITPFAEMKLSNPVRVVGMVAFASVIVVHVFVVSLV
;
A
#
# COMPACT_ATOMS: atom_id res chain seq x y z
N MET A 1 8.16 22.67 5.63
CA MET A 1 7.16 21.71 6.16
C MET A 1 7.36 21.62 7.66
N LYS A 2 6.29 21.63 8.46
CA LYS A 2 6.45 21.40 9.91
C LYS A 2 6.72 19.92 10.13
N LEU A 3 7.52 19.57 11.15
CA LEU A 3 7.85 18.18 11.49
C LEU A 3 6.58 17.32 11.64
N THR A 4 5.51 17.92 12.18
CA THR A 4 4.20 17.32 12.37
C THR A 4 3.55 16.84 11.07
N ASP A 5 3.67 17.62 9.99
CA ASP A 5 3.10 17.28 8.67
C ASP A 5 3.82 16.07 8.05
N LEU A 6 5.12 15.95 8.34
CA LEU A 6 5.96 14.86 7.85
C LEU A 6 5.64 13.55 8.59
N VAL A 7 5.49 13.63 9.92
CA VAL A 7 5.11 12.49 10.77
C VAL A 7 3.72 11.96 10.41
N THR A 8 2.72 12.83 10.21
CA THR A 8 1.36 12.41 9.81
C THR A 8 1.37 11.78 8.42
N THR A 9 2.13 12.32 7.47
CA THR A 9 2.27 11.74 6.14
C THR A 9 2.86 10.33 6.21
N VAL A 10 3.93 10.13 6.98
CA VAL A 10 4.56 8.80 7.15
C VAL A 10 3.59 7.81 7.82
N ALA A 11 2.92 8.24 8.89
CA ALA A 11 1.98 7.39 9.62
C ALA A 11 0.82 6.92 8.73
N ILE A 12 0.25 7.81 7.92
CA ILE A 12 -0.86 7.47 7.02
C ILE A 12 -0.42 6.46 5.95
N HIS A 13 0.77 6.64 5.37
CA HIS A 13 1.28 5.72 4.35
C HIS A 13 1.62 4.34 4.92
N LEU A 14 2.20 4.27 6.11
CA LEU A 14 2.44 3.00 6.82
C LEU A 14 1.11 2.29 7.14
N PHE A 15 0.12 3.04 7.64
CA PHE A 15 -1.20 2.49 7.93
C PHE A 15 -1.88 1.96 6.67
N LEU A 16 -1.79 2.69 5.55
CA LEU A 16 -2.34 2.26 4.27
C LEU A 16 -1.66 0.98 3.75
N GLY A 17 -0.33 0.89 3.87
CA GLY A 17 0.43 -0.31 3.52
C GLY A 17 0.02 -1.52 4.36
N TYR A 18 -0.15 -1.32 5.67
CA TYR A 18 -0.63 -2.37 6.58
C TYR A 18 -2.04 -2.86 6.22
N LEU A 19 -2.95 -1.95 5.89
CA LEU A 19 -4.30 -2.30 5.44
C LEU A 19 -4.28 -3.11 4.13
N TRP A 20 -3.38 -2.76 3.20
CA TRP A 20 -3.23 -3.53 1.97
C TRP A 20 -2.74 -4.95 2.23
N ILE A 21 -1.80 -5.15 3.18
CA ILE A 21 -1.36 -6.49 3.59
C ILE A 21 -2.52 -7.30 4.15
N LEU A 22 -3.31 -6.73 5.07
CA LEU A 22 -4.45 -7.45 5.65
C LEU A 22 -5.45 -7.85 4.56
N PHE A 23 -5.72 -6.96 3.62
CA PHE A 23 -6.55 -7.25 2.46
C PHE A 23 -5.96 -8.38 1.61
N ALA A 24 -4.67 -8.31 1.27
CA ALA A 24 -4.01 -9.32 0.44
C ALA A 24 -3.99 -10.70 1.12
N ASN A 25 -3.65 -10.77 2.41
CA ASN A 25 -3.71 -12.02 3.18
C ASN A 25 -5.12 -12.60 3.17
N HIS A 26 -6.14 -11.78 3.42
CA HIS A 26 -7.51 -12.26 3.40
C HIS A 26 -7.91 -12.82 2.04
N VAL A 27 -7.60 -12.11 0.95
CA VAL A 27 -7.97 -12.51 -0.41
C VAL A 27 -7.21 -13.74 -0.91
N PHE A 28 -5.91 -13.83 -0.64
CA PHE A 28 -5.04 -14.86 -1.23
C PHE A 28 -4.80 -16.07 -0.31
N ILE A 29 -5.00 -15.94 1.00
CA ILE A 29 -4.73 -17.00 1.97
C ILE A 29 -6.02 -17.49 2.64
N ASP A 30 -6.81 -16.59 3.21
CA ASP A 30 -7.94 -16.98 4.07
C ASP A 30 -9.23 -17.27 3.27
N MET A 31 -9.39 -16.61 2.12
CA MET A 31 -10.62 -16.69 1.34
C MET A 31 -10.69 -18.02 0.56
N ASN A 32 -11.61 -18.88 0.99
CA ASN A 32 -11.97 -20.10 0.26
C ASN A 32 -12.85 -19.77 -0.96
N ALA A 33 -12.22 -19.30 -2.02
CA ALA A 33 -12.86 -18.93 -3.29
C ALA A 33 -12.06 -19.49 -4.48
N SER A 34 -12.64 -19.41 -5.68
CA SER A 34 -11.92 -19.78 -6.89
C SER A 34 -10.73 -18.86 -7.13
N VAL A 35 -9.64 -19.42 -7.68
CA VAL A 35 -8.43 -18.66 -8.05
C VAL A 35 -8.78 -17.47 -8.96
N PHE A 36 -9.75 -17.63 -9.86
CA PHE A 36 -10.24 -16.54 -10.70
C PHE A 36 -10.81 -15.38 -9.88
N LEU A 37 -11.63 -15.67 -8.87
CA LEU A 37 -12.21 -14.65 -8.01
C LEU A 37 -11.14 -13.96 -7.15
N GLN A 38 -10.17 -14.71 -6.64
CA GLN A 38 -9.04 -14.17 -5.88
C GLN A 38 -8.21 -13.20 -6.74
N ILE A 39 -7.93 -13.54 -8.01
CA ILE A 39 -7.22 -12.65 -8.94
C ILE A 39 -8.02 -11.38 -9.23
N VAL A 40 -9.32 -11.51 -9.50
CA VAL A 40 -10.20 -10.36 -9.78
C VAL A 40 -10.29 -9.43 -8.57
N LEU A 41 -10.52 -9.98 -7.37
CA LEU A 41 -10.61 -9.20 -6.15
C LEU A 41 -9.27 -8.60 -5.76
N GLY A 42 -8.18 -9.36 -5.84
CA GLY A 42 -6.83 -8.89 -5.57
C GLY A 42 -6.41 -7.75 -6.50
N GLY A 43 -6.72 -7.88 -7.80
CA GLY A 43 -6.48 -6.82 -8.79
C GLY A 43 -7.32 -5.57 -8.54
N ALA A 44 -8.64 -5.74 -8.34
CA ALA A 44 -9.54 -4.63 -8.07
C ALA A 44 -9.19 -3.90 -6.76
N GLY A 45 -8.91 -4.65 -5.69
CA GLY A 45 -8.51 -4.09 -4.41
C GLY A 45 -7.19 -3.34 -4.50
N THR A 46 -6.18 -3.90 -5.17
CA THR A 46 -4.89 -3.20 -5.38
C THR A 46 -5.08 -1.90 -6.17
N PHE A 47 -5.95 -1.89 -7.17
CA PHE A 47 -6.31 -0.67 -7.91
C PHE A 47 -6.97 0.39 -7.00
N LEU A 48 -7.93 -0.01 -6.15
CA LEU A 48 -8.57 0.87 -5.17
C LEU A 48 -7.57 1.45 -4.18
N PHE A 49 -6.66 0.64 -3.63
CA PHE A 49 -5.59 1.11 -2.74
C PHE A 49 -4.65 2.09 -3.45
N GLY A 50 -4.33 1.86 -4.72
CA GLY A 50 -3.58 2.82 -5.54
C GLY A 50 -4.31 4.16 -5.72
N MET A 51 -5.63 4.15 -5.90
CA MET A 51 -6.43 5.38 -5.95
C MET A 51 -6.47 6.10 -4.60
N ILE A 52 -6.59 5.37 -3.49
CA ILE A 52 -6.56 5.96 -2.14
C ILE A 52 -5.19 6.60 -1.87
N PHE A 53 -4.11 5.90 -2.24
CA PHE A 53 -2.74 6.41 -2.15
C PHE A 53 -2.58 7.72 -2.93
N ASN A 54 -3.11 7.80 -4.16
CA ASN A 54 -3.14 9.02 -4.98
C ASN A 54 -4.05 10.13 -4.44
N ARG A 55 -5.06 9.79 -3.62
CA ARG A 55 -5.94 10.77 -3.00
C ARG A 55 -5.32 11.38 -1.74
N ILE A 56 -4.63 10.58 -0.94
CA ILE A 56 -3.93 11.02 0.28
C ILE A 56 -2.77 11.95 -0.08
N THR A 57 -2.07 11.63 -1.17
CA THR A 57 -1.01 12.48 -1.72
C THR A 57 -1.41 12.83 -3.15
N PRO A 58 -2.02 14.00 -3.41
CA PRO A 58 -2.52 14.34 -4.75
C PRO A 58 -1.36 14.42 -5.75
N PHE A 59 -1.06 13.29 -6.42
CA PHE A 59 0.05 13.20 -7.37
C PHE A 59 -0.22 13.99 -8.65
N ALA A 60 -1.48 14.35 -8.91
CA ALA A 60 -1.90 15.14 -10.06
C ALA A 60 -1.26 16.56 -10.08
N GLU A 61 -0.91 17.11 -8.91
CA GLU A 61 -0.27 18.43 -8.79
C GLU A 61 1.24 18.34 -8.56
N MET A 62 1.80 17.12 -8.41
CA MET A 62 3.20 16.91 -8.03
C MET A 62 4.01 16.24 -9.14
N LYS A 63 5.08 16.92 -9.61
CA LYS A 63 6.08 16.34 -10.53
C LYS A 63 6.55 14.97 -10.02
N LEU A 64 6.83 14.05 -10.94
CA LEU A 64 7.35 12.70 -10.68
C LEU A 64 8.61 12.68 -9.78
N SER A 65 9.34 13.81 -9.74
CA SER A 65 10.53 14.07 -8.93
C SER A 65 10.25 14.53 -7.48
N ASN A 66 8.99 14.64 -7.04
CA ASN A 66 8.67 15.16 -5.71
C ASN A 66 9.03 14.09 -4.64
N PRO A 67 9.91 14.38 -3.66
CA PRO A 67 10.41 13.39 -2.69
C PRO A 67 9.32 12.62 -1.96
N VAL A 68 8.18 13.27 -1.73
CA VAL A 68 7.01 12.69 -1.05
C VAL A 68 6.44 11.48 -1.83
N ARG A 69 6.47 11.53 -3.17
CA ARG A 69 6.00 10.44 -4.04
C ARG A 69 6.91 9.22 -3.96
N VAL A 70 8.21 9.44 -3.98
CA VAL A 70 9.21 8.36 -3.87
C VAL A 70 9.13 7.74 -2.48
N VAL A 71 9.04 8.54 -1.43
CA VAL A 71 8.93 8.05 -0.05
C VAL A 71 7.64 7.26 0.17
N GLY A 72 6.49 7.70 -0.36
CA GLY A 72 5.24 6.96 -0.25
C GLY A 72 5.28 5.61 -0.99
N MET A 73 5.83 5.58 -2.21
CA MET A 73 5.98 4.33 -2.98
C MET A 73 6.96 3.37 -2.30
N VAL A 74 8.08 3.89 -1.81
CA VAL A 74 9.10 3.09 -1.12
C VAL A 74 8.56 2.58 0.21
N ALA A 75 7.78 3.36 0.96
CA ALA A 75 7.15 2.91 2.20
C ALA A 75 6.09 1.83 1.97
N PHE A 76 5.30 1.95 0.90
CA PHE A 76 4.33 0.92 0.54
C PHE A 76 5.05 -0.36 0.08
N ALA A 77 6.05 -0.23 -0.80
CA ALA A 77 6.84 -1.36 -1.29
C ALA A 77 7.67 -2.03 -0.19
N SER A 78 8.20 -1.27 0.78
CA SER A 78 8.99 -1.82 1.87
C SER A 78 8.15 -2.69 2.79
N VAL A 79 6.91 -2.26 3.09
CA VAL A 79 5.95 -3.03 3.89
C VAL A 79 5.62 -4.36 3.19
N ILE A 80 5.42 -4.34 1.86
CA ILE A 80 5.21 -5.56 1.06
C ILE A 80 6.44 -6.47 1.09
N VAL A 81 7.64 -5.94 0.85
CA VAL A 81 8.87 -6.73 0.81
C VAL A 81 9.19 -7.34 2.17
N VAL A 82 9.05 -6.57 3.26
CA VAL A 82 9.27 -7.09 4.61
C VAL A 82 8.27 -8.20 4.93
N HIS A 83 6.99 -8.03 4.60
CA HIS A 83 6.00 -9.06 4.90
C HIS A 83 6.19 -10.32 4.06
N VAL A 84 6.44 -10.17 2.76
CA VAL A 84 6.61 -11.32 1.85
C VAL A 84 7.92 -12.07 2.10
N PHE A 85 9.03 -11.37 2.37
CA PHE A 85 10.36 -12.00 2.46
C PHE A 85 10.89 -12.21 3.88
N VAL A 86 10.45 -11.42 4.87
CA VAL A 86 10.93 -11.53 6.26
C VAL A 86 9.93 -12.27 7.14
N VAL A 87 8.62 -12.04 6.97
CA VAL A 87 7.58 -12.68 7.81
C VAL A 87 7.18 -14.07 7.28
N SER A 88 7.18 -14.30 5.96
CA SER A 88 6.98 -15.66 5.39
C SER A 88 8.12 -16.65 5.69
N LEU A 89 9.17 -16.23 6.41
CA LEU A 89 10.30 -17.08 6.81
C LEU A 89 10.14 -17.65 8.23
N VAL A 90 8.94 -17.54 8.83
CA VAL A 90 8.57 -18.13 10.13
C VAL A 90 7.34 -19.00 9.98
#